data_AF-A0A6U4E428-F1
#
_entry.id   AF-A0A6U4E428-F1
#
_cell.length_a   1.000
_cell.length_b   1.000
_cell.length_c   1.000
_cell.angle_alpha   90.00
_cell.angle_beta   90.00
_cell.angle_gamma   90.00
#
_symmetry.space_group_name_H-M   'P 1'
#
loop_
_entity.id
_entity.type
_entity.pdbx_description
1 polymer ?
#
loop_
_entity_poly.entity_id
_entity_poly.type
_entity_poly.pdbx_seq_one_letter_code
_entity_poly.pdbx_strand_id
1 'polypeptide(L)'
;MAAFGYALLADHVDACALPSWYPALRRHSPATRFVALSDAFVDYLLEDGVVLPRGVSVSTMAEPGTIDVDEEDDAWALEELAAPREEVPGAAAGDPDFKGLLRKIDETIAALGGAVFPKLNWSAPRDAVWATAGAAKCGTAGDIVLLLKSSEFAAHDLEHAYDGCADVAAGWS
;
A
#
# COMPACT_ATOMS: atom_id res chain seq x y z
N MET A 1 17.00 -16.22 39.72
CA MET A 1 17.09 -14.88 39.11
C MET A 1 15.87 -14.75 38.23
N ALA A 2 14.81 -14.06 38.69
CA ALA A 2 13.59 -13.92 37.91
C ALA A 2 13.88 -12.97 36.73
N ALA A 3 13.86 -13.49 35.51
CA ALA A 3 13.80 -12.65 34.35
C ALA A 3 12.44 -11.95 34.38
N PHE A 4 12.41 -10.65 34.65
CA PHE A 4 11.26 -9.82 34.30
C PHE A 4 11.22 -9.76 32.77
N GLY A 5 10.59 -10.76 32.15
CA GLY A 5 10.27 -10.71 30.74
C GLY A 5 9.14 -9.71 30.53
N TYR A 6 9.37 -8.69 29.72
CA TYR A 6 8.27 -7.86 29.23
C TYR A 6 7.47 -8.70 28.24
N ALA A 7 6.21 -8.97 28.56
CA ALA A 7 5.27 -9.57 27.62
C ALA A 7 4.66 -8.46 26.76
N LEU A 8 4.72 -8.62 25.44
CA LEU A 8 3.91 -7.81 24.52
C LEU A 8 2.46 -8.31 24.62
N LEU A 9 1.51 -7.38 24.67
CA LEU A 9 0.08 -7.66 24.74
C LEU A 9 -0.59 -7.03 23.53
N ALA A 10 -1.75 -7.54 23.10
CA ALA A 10 -2.50 -6.96 21.98
C ALA A 10 -2.77 -5.46 22.18
N ASP A 11 -3.14 -5.07 23.41
CA ASP A 11 -3.34 -3.67 23.79
C ASP A 11 -2.11 -2.78 23.55
N HIS A 12 -0.89 -3.32 23.70
CA HIS A 12 0.33 -2.58 23.40
C HIS A 12 0.48 -2.32 21.89
N VAL A 13 0.11 -3.29 21.06
CA VAL A 13 0.12 -3.18 19.59
C VAL A 13 -0.95 -2.18 19.15
N ASP A 14 -2.16 -2.29 19.67
CA ASP A 14 -3.29 -1.40 19.35
C ASP A 14 -3.01 0.04 19.76
N ALA A 15 -2.39 0.28 20.92
CA ALA A 15 -1.98 1.61 21.35
C ALA A 15 -0.95 2.26 20.40
N CYS A 16 -0.15 1.44 19.70
CA CYS A 16 0.83 1.91 18.73
C CYS A 16 0.26 2.12 17.31
N ALA A 17 -0.98 1.70 17.05
CA ALA A 17 -1.64 1.92 15.77
C ALA A 17 -1.87 3.43 15.54
N LEU A 18 -1.63 3.89 14.30
CA LEU A 18 -1.79 5.30 13.92
C LEU A 18 -3.15 5.89 14.30
N PRO A 19 -4.30 5.21 14.07
CA PRO A 19 -5.60 5.73 14.49
C PRO A 19 -5.72 5.96 16.02
N SER A 20 -4.99 5.19 16.84
CA SER A 20 -5.04 5.24 18.29
C SER A 20 -4.34 6.48 18.85
N TRP A 21 -3.13 6.79 18.38
CA TRP A 21 -2.34 7.90 18.92
C TRP A 21 -2.47 9.21 18.13
N TYR A 22 -2.82 9.17 16.84
CA TYR A 22 -2.87 10.37 15.99
C TYR A 22 -3.81 11.47 16.53
N PRO A 23 -5.03 11.18 17.02
CA PRO A 23 -5.92 12.24 17.53
C PRO A 23 -5.31 13.07 18.66
N ALA A 24 -4.58 12.41 19.57
CA ALA A 24 -3.91 13.07 20.70
C ALA A 24 -2.70 13.90 20.26
N LEU A 25 -1.95 13.42 19.26
CA LEU A 25 -0.70 14.04 18.78
C LEU A 25 -0.85 14.79 17.46
N ARG A 26 -2.08 15.07 17.02
CA ARG A 26 -2.38 15.70 15.72
C ARG A 26 -1.63 17.02 15.48
N ARG A 27 -1.42 17.81 16.54
CA ARG A 27 -0.69 19.09 16.46
C ARG A 27 0.82 18.93 16.31
N HIS A 28 1.34 17.74 16.62
CA HIS A 28 2.76 17.40 16.63
C HIS A 28 3.12 16.37 15.56
N SER A 29 2.19 16.06 14.65
CA SER A 29 2.36 15.09 13.57
C SER A 29 1.98 15.72 12.22
N PRO A 30 2.49 15.17 11.11
CA PRO A 30 2.07 15.59 9.77
C PRO A 30 0.54 15.49 9.59
N ALA A 31 0.00 16.26 8.65
CA ALA A 31 -1.41 16.15 8.29
C ALA A 31 -1.69 14.75 7.72
N THR A 32 -2.64 14.04 8.31
CA THR A 32 -2.97 12.65 7.96
C THR A 32 -4.46 12.53 7.65
N ARG A 33 -4.79 11.60 6.74
CA ARG A 33 -6.15 11.16 6.44
C ARG A 33 -6.17 9.64 6.49
N PHE A 34 -7.31 9.09 6.90
CA PHE A 34 -7.52 7.65 7.01
C PHE A 34 -8.46 7.18 5.92
N VAL A 35 -8.03 6.16 5.18
CA VAL A 35 -8.85 5.48 4.17
C VAL A 35 -8.97 4.03 4.64
N ALA A 36 -10.18 3.62 5.02
CA ALA A 36 -10.45 2.24 5.40
C ALA A 36 -10.30 1.32 4.18
N LEU A 37 -9.62 0.19 4.38
CA LEU A 37 -9.47 -0.86 3.38
C LEU A 37 -10.61 -1.86 3.55
N SER A 38 -11.14 -2.38 2.44
CA SER A 38 -12.05 -3.52 2.45
C SER A 38 -11.25 -4.83 2.55
N ASP A 39 -11.84 -5.87 3.11
CA ASP A 39 -11.22 -7.21 3.18
C ASP A 39 -10.74 -7.69 1.79
N ALA A 40 -11.57 -7.52 0.76
CA ALA A 40 -11.19 -7.85 -0.62
C ALA A 40 -9.96 -7.09 -1.15
N PHE A 41 -9.68 -5.89 -0.63
CA PHE A 41 -8.50 -5.13 -1.00
C PHE A 41 -7.28 -5.55 -0.18
N VAL A 42 -7.49 -5.97 1.07
CA VAL A 42 -6.45 -6.61 1.89
C VAL A 42 -6.00 -7.91 1.24
N ASP A 43 -6.94 -8.77 0.84
CA ASP A 43 -6.66 -10.00 0.10
C ASP A 43 -5.85 -9.71 -1.16
N TYR A 44 -6.26 -8.71 -1.95
CA TYR A 44 -5.53 -8.26 -3.13
C TYR A 44 -4.10 -7.76 -2.83
N LEU A 45 -3.88 -7.06 -1.70
CA LEU A 45 -2.52 -6.64 -1.31
C LEU A 45 -1.64 -7.84 -0.96
N LEU A 46 -2.21 -8.91 -0.40
CA LEU A 46 -1.52 -10.14 -0.01
C LEU A 46 -1.34 -11.15 -1.14
N GLU A 47 -2.03 -10.98 -2.27
CA GLU A 47 -1.77 -11.78 -3.47
C GLU A 47 -0.31 -11.63 -3.95
N ASP A 48 0.30 -12.75 -4.34
CA ASP A 48 1.67 -12.77 -4.88
C ASP A 48 1.79 -11.99 -6.20
N GLY A 49 2.98 -11.43 -6.42
CA GLY A 49 3.30 -10.58 -7.56
C GLY A 49 2.71 -9.16 -7.46
N VAL A 50 3.11 -8.29 -8.40
CA VAL A 50 2.71 -6.88 -8.43
C VAL A 50 1.87 -6.61 -9.68
N VAL A 51 0.57 -6.87 -9.59
CA VAL A 51 -0.41 -6.57 -10.65
C VAL A 51 -1.26 -5.39 -10.21
N LEU A 52 -1.21 -4.27 -10.94
CA LEU A 52 -2.01 -3.08 -10.62
C LEU A 52 -3.43 -3.17 -11.19
N PRO A 53 -4.44 -2.55 -10.54
CA PRO A 53 -5.79 -2.52 -11.07
C PRO A 53 -5.86 -1.76 -12.40
N ARG A 54 -6.82 -2.11 -13.26
CA ARG A 54 -6.93 -1.53 -14.60
C ARG A 54 -7.22 -0.02 -14.53
N GLY A 55 -6.52 0.74 -15.38
CA GLY A 55 -6.73 2.18 -15.51
C GLY A 55 -6.09 3.03 -14.41
N VAL A 56 -5.27 2.42 -13.54
CA VAL A 56 -4.48 3.13 -12.53
C VAL A 56 -3.23 3.72 -13.17
N SER A 57 -2.99 5.00 -12.91
CA SER A 57 -1.76 5.68 -13.28
C SER A 57 -0.73 5.57 -12.15
N VAL A 58 0.53 5.33 -12.52
CA VAL A 58 1.70 5.44 -11.64
C VAL A 58 2.50 6.64 -12.11
N SER A 59 3.04 7.42 -11.19
CA SER A 59 3.90 8.56 -11.49
C SER A 59 5.16 8.06 -12.19
N THR A 60 5.34 8.41 -13.48
CA THR A 60 6.58 8.13 -14.21
C THR A 60 7.64 9.17 -13.86
N MET A 61 8.91 8.77 -13.93
CA MET A 61 10.09 9.65 -13.79
C MET A 61 10.29 10.58 -15.01
N ALA A 62 9.22 11.11 -15.60
CA ALA A 62 9.32 11.99 -16.76
C ALA A 62 9.65 13.42 -16.31
N GLU A 63 10.93 13.71 -16.14
CA GLU A 63 11.43 15.06 -16.45
C GLU A 63 11.15 15.30 -17.95
N PRO A 64 10.56 16.44 -18.35
CA PRO A 64 10.42 16.80 -19.77
C PRO A 64 11.79 17.26 -20.29
N GLY A 65 12.71 16.31 -20.44
CA GLY A 65 13.96 16.44 -21.17
C GLY A 65 13.92 15.46 -22.33
N THR A 66 13.97 15.99 -23.55
CA THR A 66 14.05 15.25 -24.80
C THR A 66 15.17 14.20 -24.75
N ILE A 67 14.81 12.93 -24.58
CA ILE A 67 15.66 11.81 -24.94
C ILE A 67 15.34 11.54 -26.40
N ASP A 68 16.28 11.88 -27.29
CA ASP A 68 16.28 11.33 -28.65
C ASP A 68 16.53 9.81 -28.49
N VAL A 69 15.46 9.02 -28.59
CA VAL A 69 15.54 7.56 -28.55
C VAL A 69 15.80 7.12 -29.99
N ASP A 70 17.00 6.60 -30.26
CA ASP A 70 17.26 5.81 -31.47
C ASP A 70 16.31 4.60 -31.45
N GLU A 71 15.46 4.50 -32.48
CA GLU A 71 14.23 3.68 -32.54
C GLU A 71 14.44 2.15 -32.63
N GLU A 72 15.55 1.57 -32.15
CA GLU A 72 15.88 0.17 -32.54
C GLU A 72 15.92 -0.92 -31.45
N ASP A 73 15.73 -0.68 -30.13
CA ASP A 73 15.99 -1.80 -29.18
C ASP A 73 15.04 -2.06 -28.00
N ASP A 74 13.88 -1.39 -27.86
CA ASP A 74 12.98 -1.61 -26.69
C ASP A 74 11.54 -2.04 -27.04
N ALA A 75 11.36 -2.78 -28.14
CA ALA A 75 10.04 -3.31 -28.54
C ALA A 75 9.51 -4.46 -27.66
N TRP A 76 10.30 -5.01 -26.73
CA TRP A 76 9.94 -6.20 -25.96
C TRP A 76 9.12 -5.93 -24.69
N ALA A 77 9.00 -4.68 -24.24
CA ALA A 77 8.33 -4.36 -22.95
C ALA A 77 6.91 -3.79 -23.08
N LEU A 78 6.49 -3.36 -24.27
CA LEU A 78 5.21 -2.66 -24.46
C LEU A 78 4.07 -3.55 -24.98
N GLU A 79 4.37 -4.70 -25.57
CA GLU A 79 3.36 -5.56 -26.20
C GLU A 79 2.62 -6.46 -25.20
N GLU A 80 3.24 -6.80 -24.06
CA GLU A 80 2.66 -7.70 -23.05
C GLU A 80 1.62 -7.00 -22.14
N LEU A 81 1.67 -5.66 -22.04
CA LEU A 81 0.72 -4.86 -21.24
C LEU A 81 -0.60 -4.57 -21.98
N ALA A 82 -0.70 -4.89 -23.27
CA ALA A 82 -1.85 -4.59 -24.12
C ALA A 82 -2.72 -5.81 -24.47
N ALA A 83 -2.37 -7.01 -24.01
CA ALA A 83 -3.15 -8.21 -24.29
C ALA A 83 -4.48 -8.21 -23.51
N PRO A 84 -5.64 -8.31 -24.18
CA PRO A 84 -6.93 -8.44 -23.49
C PRO A 84 -7.00 -9.81 -22.81
N ARG A 85 -6.95 -9.83 -21.48
CA ARG A 85 -7.19 -11.04 -20.69
C ARG A 85 -8.69 -11.33 -20.68
N GLU A 86 -9.08 -12.51 -21.19
CA GLU A 86 -10.48 -12.93 -21.26
C GLU A 86 -11.16 -12.83 -19.89
N GLU A 87 -12.37 -12.28 -19.89
CA GLU A 87 -13.22 -12.18 -18.70
C GLU A 87 -13.57 -13.59 -18.23
N VAL A 88 -13.13 -13.96 -17.03
CA VAL A 88 -13.55 -15.20 -16.37
C VAL A 88 -14.97 -14.98 -15.84
N PRO A 89 -16.01 -15.63 -16.38
CA PRO A 89 -17.37 -15.40 -15.93
C PRO A 89 -17.58 -16.17 -14.63
N GLY A 90 -17.53 -15.48 -13.48
CA GLY A 90 -17.85 -16.13 -12.20
C GLY A 90 -17.49 -15.41 -10.90
N ALA A 91 -16.77 -14.29 -10.89
CA ALA A 91 -16.48 -13.57 -9.64
C ALA A 91 -17.64 -12.64 -9.27
N ALA A 92 -18.10 -12.75 -8.02
CA ALA A 92 -19.28 -12.11 -7.46
C ALA A 92 -19.35 -10.59 -7.68
N ALA A 93 -20.59 -10.06 -7.66
CA ALA A 93 -20.89 -8.64 -7.75
C ALA A 93 -20.06 -7.81 -6.74
N GLY A 94 -18.98 -7.19 -7.24
CA GLY A 94 -18.07 -6.32 -6.52
C GLY A 94 -17.46 -5.29 -7.48
N ASP A 95 -16.66 -4.36 -6.96
CA ASP A 95 -15.82 -3.44 -7.74
C ASP A 95 -14.46 -4.12 -7.97
N PRO A 96 -14.29 -4.95 -9.03
CA PRO A 96 -13.12 -5.82 -9.21
C PRO A 96 -11.81 -5.03 -9.40
N ASP A 97 -11.93 -3.77 -9.81
CA ASP A 97 -10.82 -2.87 -10.05
C ASP A 97 -10.60 -1.90 -8.89
N PHE A 98 -11.38 -2.01 -7.79
CA PHE A 98 -11.34 -1.10 -6.64
C PHE A 98 -11.48 0.39 -7.00
N LYS A 99 -12.18 0.73 -8.10
CA LYS A 99 -12.32 2.10 -8.64
C LYS A 99 -12.80 3.09 -7.59
N GLY A 100 -13.75 2.69 -6.75
CA GLY A 100 -14.27 3.53 -5.67
C GLY A 100 -13.21 3.87 -4.62
N LEU A 101 -12.39 2.88 -4.24
CA LEU A 101 -11.29 3.06 -3.29
C LEU A 101 -10.18 3.90 -3.89
N LEU A 102 -9.75 3.58 -5.12
CA LEU A 102 -8.68 4.30 -5.82
C LEU A 102 -9.03 5.78 -6.02
N ARG A 103 -10.26 6.07 -6.46
CA ARG A 103 -10.75 7.45 -6.56
C ARG A 103 -10.70 8.17 -5.21
N LYS A 104 -11.12 7.51 -4.13
CA LYS A 104 -11.07 8.07 -2.78
C LYS A 104 -9.63 8.35 -2.33
N ILE A 105 -8.68 7.49 -2.71
CA ILE A 105 -7.26 7.70 -2.48
C ILE A 105 -6.77 8.94 -3.24
N ASP A 106 -7.05 9.05 -4.54
CA ASP A 106 -6.65 10.22 -5.35
C ASP A 106 -7.24 11.54 -4.82
N GLU A 107 -8.53 11.54 -4.45
CA GLU A 107 -9.18 12.69 -3.80
C GLU A 107 -8.50 13.07 -2.48
N THR A 108 -8.06 12.06 -1.71
CA THR A 108 -7.34 12.26 -0.45
C THR A 108 -5.94 12.83 -0.67
N ILE A 109 -5.23 12.35 -1.70
CA ILE A 109 -3.92 12.88 -2.11
C ILE A 109 -4.07 14.36 -2.49
N ALA A 110 -5.05 14.69 -3.33
CA ALA A 110 -5.32 16.07 -3.73
C ALA A 110 -5.63 16.97 -2.51
N ALA A 111 -6.46 16.49 -1.58
CA ALA A 111 -6.80 17.21 -0.36
C ALA A 111 -5.61 17.42 0.61
N LEU A 112 -4.56 16.59 0.50
CA LEU A 112 -3.33 16.69 1.28
C LEU A 112 -2.20 17.46 0.55
N GLY A 113 -2.49 18.05 -0.61
CA GLY A 113 -1.54 18.88 -1.35
C GLY A 113 -0.82 18.17 -2.50
N GLY A 114 -1.34 17.03 -2.96
CA GLY A 114 -0.88 16.36 -4.18
C GLY A 114 0.35 15.46 -4.02
N ALA A 115 0.96 15.42 -2.83
CA ALA A 115 2.08 14.53 -2.53
C ALA A 115 1.95 14.01 -1.10
N VAL A 116 1.94 12.69 -0.95
CA VAL A 116 1.79 12.01 0.34
C VAL A 116 2.84 10.91 0.50
N PHE A 117 2.90 10.30 1.67
CA PHE A 117 3.50 8.98 1.83
C PHE A 117 2.44 8.06 2.48
N PRO A 118 2.22 6.85 1.96
CA PRO A 118 1.28 5.91 2.56
C PRO A 118 1.91 5.20 3.75
N LYS A 119 1.05 4.74 4.67
CA LYS A 119 1.40 3.73 5.67
C LYS A 119 0.13 2.99 6.09
N LEU A 120 0.28 1.75 6.55
CA LEU A 120 -0.80 1.03 7.24
C LEU A 120 -0.85 1.46 8.71
N ASN A 121 -1.49 0.69 9.56
CA ASN A 121 -1.70 1.06 10.96
C ASN A 121 -0.38 1.30 11.69
N TRP A 122 0.65 0.48 11.46
CA TRP A 122 1.89 0.52 12.22
C TRP A 122 3.08 0.93 11.37
N SER A 123 3.27 0.32 10.20
CA SER A 123 4.49 0.42 9.41
C SER A 123 4.33 1.24 8.14
N ALA A 124 5.39 1.96 7.78
CA ALA A 124 5.52 2.62 6.49
C ALA A 124 6.32 1.72 5.54
N PRO A 125 5.96 1.63 4.24
CA PRO A 125 6.56 0.71 3.26
C PRO A 125 7.93 1.20 2.74
N ARG A 126 8.85 1.50 3.67
CA ARG A 126 10.17 2.08 3.36
C ARG A 126 11.16 1.06 2.76
N ASP A 127 10.90 -0.22 2.96
CA ASP A 127 11.59 -1.35 2.36
C ASP A 127 11.27 -1.50 0.87
N ALA A 128 10.16 -0.90 0.40
CA ALA A 128 9.68 -0.99 -0.97
C ALA A 128 9.93 0.25 -1.83
N VAL A 129 10.72 1.23 -1.36
CA VAL A 129 10.94 2.48 -2.11
C VAL A 129 11.58 2.25 -3.49
N TRP A 130 12.26 1.11 -3.68
CA TRP A 130 12.79 0.66 -4.97
C TRP A 130 11.72 0.42 -6.03
N ALA A 131 10.47 0.10 -5.63
CA ALA A 131 9.35 -0.10 -6.53
C ALA A 131 8.79 1.23 -7.08
N THR A 132 9.23 2.35 -6.52
CA THR A 132 8.86 3.70 -6.94
C THR A 132 10.09 4.46 -7.41
N ALA A 133 10.01 5.79 -7.46
CA ALA A 133 11.09 6.71 -7.77
C ALA A 133 12.21 6.80 -6.69
N GLY A 134 12.48 5.72 -5.94
CA GLY A 134 13.45 5.70 -4.84
C GLY A 134 12.99 6.45 -3.58
N ALA A 135 11.71 6.81 -3.48
CA ALA A 135 11.15 7.55 -2.35
C ALA A 135 9.71 7.11 -2.06
N ALA A 136 9.30 7.13 -0.80
CA ALA A 136 7.92 6.82 -0.40
C ALA A 136 6.89 7.91 -0.79
N LYS A 137 7.28 8.86 -1.66
CA LYS A 137 6.42 9.94 -2.13
C LYS A 137 5.48 9.39 -3.20
N CYS A 138 4.18 9.50 -2.96
CA CYS A 138 3.13 9.09 -3.87
C CYS A 138 2.30 10.31 -4.31
N GLY A 139 2.04 10.41 -5.61
CA GLY A 139 1.16 11.43 -6.21
C GLY A 139 -0.15 10.85 -6.76
N THR A 140 -0.24 9.53 -6.90
CA THR A 140 -1.40 8.81 -7.43
C THR A 140 -1.76 7.62 -6.55
N ALA A 141 -2.98 7.13 -6.67
CA ALA A 141 -3.38 5.86 -6.07
C ALA A 141 -2.49 4.70 -6.55
N GLY A 142 -2.02 4.72 -7.80
CA GLY A 142 -1.11 3.70 -8.32
C GLY A 142 0.24 3.65 -7.64
N ASP A 143 0.83 4.81 -7.33
CA ASP A 143 2.05 4.87 -6.54
C ASP A 143 1.86 4.20 -5.17
N ILE A 144 0.71 4.43 -4.53
CA ILE A 144 0.39 3.85 -3.22
C ILE A 144 0.21 2.35 -3.32
N VAL A 145 -0.57 1.87 -4.30
CA VAL A 145 -0.79 0.43 -4.50
C VAL A 145 0.51 -0.29 -4.80
N LEU A 146 1.31 0.25 -5.72
CA LEU A 146 2.61 -0.30 -6.09
C LEU A 146 3.55 -0.42 -4.89
N LEU A 147 3.63 0.64 -4.08
CA LEU A 147 4.50 0.69 -2.92
C LEU A 147 4.04 -0.26 -1.80
N LEU A 148 2.73 -0.34 -1.53
CA LEU A 148 2.19 -1.25 -0.51
C LEU A 148 2.32 -2.72 -0.93
N LYS A 149 2.00 -3.06 -2.18
CA LYS A 149 2.08 -4.43 -2.71
C LYS A 149 3.53 -4.95 -2.84
N SER A 150 4.51 -4.05 -2.80
CA SER A 150 5.93 -4.38 -2.88
C SER A 150 6.63 -4.41 -1.50
N SER A 151 5.90 -4.24 -0.40
CA SER A 151 6.45 -4.06 0.96
C SER A 151 6.16 -5.23 1.88
N GLU A 152 7.22 -5.83 2.41
CA GLU A 152 7.16 -6.84 3.48
C GLU A 152 6.68 -6.22 4.79
N PHE A 153 7.00 -4.94 5.04
CA PHE A 153 6.47 -4.22 6.20
C PHE A 153 4.96 -4.03 6.12
N ALA A 154 4.40 -3.83 4.92
CA ALA A 154 2.97 -3.77 4.74
C ALA A 154 2.32 -5.15 4.91
N ALA A 155 2.91 -6.20 4.33
CA ALA A 155 2.43 -7.58 4.52
C ALA A 155 2.43 -8.00 6.00
N HIS A 156 3.52 -7.73 6.73
CA HIS A 156 3.60 -7.98 8.17
C HIS A 156 2.51 -7.24 8.96
N ASP A 157 2.23 -5.99 8.62
CA ASP A 157 1.15 -5.21 9.26
C ASP A 157 -0.23 -5.86 9.06
N LEU A 158 -0.45 -6.57 7.94
CA LEU A 158 -1.72 -7.22 7.61
C LEU A 158 -1.84 -8.63 8.20
N GLU A 159 -0.76 -9.42 8.22
CA GLU A 159 -0.80 -10.85 8.59
C GLU A 159 -0.24 -11.15 9.98
N HIS A 160 0.74 -10.37 10.43
CA HIS A 160 1.64 -10.73 11.54
C HIS A 160 1.69 -9.69 12.67
N ALA A 161 0.80 -8.69 12.65
CA ALA A 161 0.82 -7.57 13.60
C ALA A 161 0.81 -8.01 15.08
N TYR A 162 0.20 -9.16 15.38
CA TYR A 162 0.00 -9.65 16.75
C TYR A 162 0.85 -10.89 17.11
N ASP A 163 1.71 -11.39 16.23
CA ASP A 163 2.45 -12.65 16.42
C ASP A 163 3.32 -12.69 17.69
N GLY A 164 3.76 -11.52 18.17
CA GLY A 164 4.54 -11.39 19.41
C GLY A 164 3.71 -11.28 20.70
N CYS A 165 2.37 -11.23 20.62
CA CYS A 165 1.51 -10.97 21.76
C CYS A 165 1.28 -12.23 22.61
N ALA A 166 1.48 -12.13 23.92
CA ALA A 166 1.34 -13.25 24.84
C ALA A 166 -0.12 -13.63 25.12
N ASP A 167 -1.06 -12.74 24.84
CA ASP A 167 -2.51 -12.84 25.07
C ASP A 167 -3.33 -13.11 23.79
N VAL A 168 -2.66 -13.22 22.64
CA VAL A 168 -3.26 -13.63 21.37
C VAL A 168 -2.83 -15.07 21.12
N ALA A 169 -3.79 -15.99 20.98
CA ALA A 169 -3.46 -17.38 20.65
C ALA A 169 -2.75 -17.40 19.28
N ALA A 170 -1.66 -18.15 19.15
CA ALA A 170 -1.00 -18.35 17.87
C ALA A 170 -1.99 -19.00 16.88
N GLY A 171 -2.57 -18.17 16.00
CA GLY A 171 -3.54 -18.58 14.98
C GLY A 171 -4.97 -18.15 15.26
N TRP A 172 -5.32 -16.93 14.84
CA TRP A 172 -6.64 -16.66 14.29
C TRP A 172 -6.48 -16.17 12.85
N SER A 173 -7.02 -16.98 11.94
CA SER A 173 -7.26 -16.73 10.52
C SER A 173 -8.45 -15.81 10.31
#